data_AF-A0A2B7ZBD1-F1
#
_entry.id   AF-A0A2B7ZBD1-F1
#
_cell.length_a   1.000
_cell.length_b   1.000
_cell.length_c   1.000
_cell.angle_alpha   90.00
_cell.angle_beta   90.00
_cell.angle_gamma   90.00
#
_symmetry.space_group_name_H-M   'P 1'
#
loop_
_entity.id
_entity.type
_entity.pdbx_description
1 polymer ?
#
loop_
_entity_poly.entity_id
_entity_poly.type
_entity_poly.pdbx_seq_one_letter_code
_entity_poly.pdbx_strand_id
1 'polypeptide(L)'
;MRLYLIPISTGRSLLYCKRIDTRAAKELSRIDRITHKASATWAKWEGADKGWKKSLVAYGNRVLQRIPYEEWGLKSVPPLSSRRQTEELQTHTQVSLVYPKNVIQQSKVLDLLRQMATARQSLHRRRMWWSIIIAPLTAPIALIPLIPNIPFFYFVYRGWSHWRALSGSKHLCFLLDNNLIKPTSLPALETFYAKHPMINKNVPAEANSKDTSPAEVILLKESDGKQLAQILGPQELIAEVERALAQVKHLLQEKK
;
A
#
# COMPACT_ATOMS: atom_id res chain seq x y z
N MET A 1 -11.97 4.89 -9.56
CA MET A 1 -11.07 3.99 -8.81
C MET A 1 -11.88 3.22 -7.78
N ARG A 2 -11.35 2.15 -7.17
CA ARG A 2 -12.01 1.41 -6.09
C ARG A 2 -11.02 1.15 -4.96
N LEU A 3 -11.45 1.40 -3.72
CA LEU A 3 -10.66 1.20 -2.52
C LEU A 3 -11.06 -0.12 -1.86
N TYR A 4 -10.09 -0.82 -1.29
CA TYR A 4 -10.26 -2.04 -0.52
C TYR A 4 -9.60 -1.86 0.84
N LEU A 5 -10.34 -2.20 1.89
CA LEU A 5 -9.86 -2.24 3.25
C LEU A 5 -9.88 -3.68 3.74
N ILE A 6 -8.69 -4.25 3.94
CA ILE A 6 -8.47 -5.67 4.19
C ILE A 6 -7.90 -5.83 5.60
N PRO A 7 -8.69 -6.32 6.57
CA PRO A 7 -8.19 -6.66 7.89
C PRO A 7 -7.06 -7.69 7.84
N ILE A 8 -5.88 -7.33 8.34
CA ILE A 8 -4.72 -8.24 8.47
C ILE A 8 -4.71 -8.85 9.87
N SER A 9 -5.03 -8.04 10.87
CA SER A 9 -5.20 -8.42 12.28
C SER A 9 -6.46 -7.74 12.85
N THR A 10 -6.80 -8.03 14.10
CA THR A 10 -7.87 -7.34 14.83
C THR A 10 -7.64 -5.83 15.00
N GLY A 11 -6.37 -5.37 14.90
CA GLY A 11 -6.00 -3.97 15.07
C GLY A 11 -5.44 -3.26 13.83
N ARG A 12 -5.16 -4.00 12.74
CA ARG A 12 -4.49 -3.46 11.55
C ARG A 12 -5.16 -3.91 10.27
N SER A 13 -5.32 -2.94 9.37
CA SER A 13 -5.88 -3.16 8.03
C SER A 13 -4.91 -2.69 6.96
N LEU A 14 -4.91 -3.41 5.83
CA LEU A 14 -4.26 -3.02 4.58
C LEU A 14 -5.24 -2.20 3.74
N LEU A 15 -4.78 -1.05 3.27
CA LEU A 15 -5.46 -0.26 2.25
C LEU A 15 -4.88 -0.60 0.88
N TYR A 16 -5.75 -0.89 -0.10
CA TYR A 16 -5.33 -1.03 -1.49
C TYR A 16 -6.31 -0.30 -2.43
N CYS A 17 -5.79 0.41 -3.41
CA CYS A 17 -6.57 1.11 -4.43
C CYS A 17 -6.37 0.45 -5.79
N LYS A 18 -7.45 -0.14 -6.33
CA LYS A 18 -7.50 -0.54 -7.74
C LYS A 18 -7.84 0.67 -8.58
N ARG A 19 -6.95 0.99 -9.51
CA ARG A 19 -7.25 1.95 -10.58
C ARG A 19 -8.19 1.24 -11.56
N ILE A 20 -9.27 1.93 -11.93
CA ILE A 20 -10.09 1.45 -13.05
C ILE A 20 -9.21 1.66 -14.27
N ASP A 21 -8.95 0.60 -15.04
CA ASP A 21 -8.09 0.64 -16.21
C ASP A 21 -8.69 1.57 -17.26
N THR A 22 -8.38 2.86 -17.17
CA THR A 22 -8.55 3.80 -18.28
C THR A 22 -7.34 3.69 -19.21
N ARG A 23 -6.92 2.45 -19.53
CA ARG A 23 -5.98 2.19 -20.62
C ARG A 23 -6.77 2.16 -21.94
N ALA A 24 -7.46 3.24 -22.23
CA ALA A 24 -7.76 3.56 -23.62
C ALA A 24 -6.44 4.04 -24.22
N ALA A 25 -5.95 3.30 -25.21
CA ALA A 25 -4.72 3.50 -25.97
C ALA A 25 -4.33 4.99 -26.09
N LYS A 26 -3.40 5.44 -25.24
CA LYS A 26 -2.67 6.69 -25.44
C LYS A 26 -1.22 6.31 -25.64
N GLU A 27 -0.60 6.84 -26.68
CA GLU A 27 0.81 6.64 -26.98
C GLU A 27 1.65 6.73 -25.70
N LEU A 28 2.50 5.73 -25.47
CA LEU A 28 3.33 5.64 -24.28
C LEU A 28 4.07 6.96 -24.07
N SER A 29 3.75 7.66 -22.97
CA SER A 29 4.42 8.88 -22.57
C SER A 29 5.93 8.62 -22.46
N ARG A 30 6.76 9.66 -22.61
CA ARG A 30 8.23 9.52 -22.45
C ARG A 30 8.57 8.88 -21.10
N ILE A 31 7.79 9.16 -20.07
CA ILE A 31 7.90 8.57 -18.73
C ILE A 31 7.55 7.07 -18.75
N ASP A 32 6.51 6.68 -19.49
CA ASP A 32 6.10 5.28 -19.63
C ASP A 32 7.19 4.46 -20.32
N ARG A 33 7.84 5.03 -21.35
CA ARG A 33 8.97 4.38 -22.03
C ARG A 33 10.16 4.16 -21.10
N ILE A 34 10.51 5.15 -20.29
CA ILE A 34 11.60 5.04 -19.30
C ILE A 34 11.24 3.98 -18.26
N THR A 35 9.99 3.98 -17.77
CA THR A 35 9.49 3.01 -16.78
C THR A 35 9.53 1.60 -17.34
N HIS A 36 9.11 1.41 -18.59
CA HIS A 36 9.16 0.12 -19.28
C HIS A 36 10.61 -0.38 -19.44
N LYS A 37 11.54 0.49 -19.87
CA LYS A 37 12.97 0.13 -19.97
C LYS A 37 13.56 -0.24 -18.62
N ALA A 38 13.26 0.51 -17.57
CA ALA A 38 13.72 0.21 -16.21
C ALA A 38 13.18 -1.15 -15.72
N SER A 39 11.90 -1.42 -15.96
CA SER A 39 11.25 -2.69 -15.60
C SER A 39 11.85 -3.88 -16.35
N ALA A 40 12.05 -3.74 -17.67
CA ALA A 40 12.69 -4.77 -18.49
C ALA A 40 14.15 -5.03 -18.07
N THR A 41 14.89 -3.97 -17.71
CA THR A 41 16.26 -4.09 -17.19
C THR A 41 16.29 -4.81 -15.85
N TRP A 42 15.36 -4.49 -14.95
CA TRP A 42 15.22 -5.15 -13.66
C TRP A 42 14.91 -6.65 -13.82
N ALA A 43 13.95 -7.00 -14.68
CA ALA A 43 13.60 -8.39 -14.98
C ALA A 43 14.80 -9.17 -15.55
N LYS A 44 15.60 -8.54 -16.42
CA LYS A 44 16.84 -9.14 -16.95
C LYS A 44 17.87 -9.39 -15.84
N TRP A 45 17.96 -8.53 -14.83
CA TRP A 45 18.88 -8.71 -13.71
C TRP A 45 18.39 -9.79 -12.74
N GLU A 46 17.08 -9.91 -12.56
CA GLU A 46 16.45 -10.95 -11.75
C GLU A 46 16.71 -12.36 -12.29
N GLY A 47 16.67 -12.51 -13.62
CA GLY A 47 17.00 -13.77 -14.31
C GLY A 47 18.50 -14.11 -14.40
N ALA A 48 19.39 -13.29 -13.83
CA ALA A 48 20.82 -13.59 -13.86
C ALA A 48 21.19 -14.71 -12.86
N ASP A 49 22.02 -15.68 -13.28
CA ASP A 49 22.36 -16.83 -12.44
C ASP A 49 23.27 -16.48 -11.25
N LYS A 50 24.29 -15.63 -11.48
CA LYS A 50 25.28 -15.20 -10.47
C LYS A 50 25.82 -13.78 -10.77
N GLY A 51 26.50 -13.17 -9.80
CA GLY A 51 27.22 -11.90 -9.95
C GLY A 51 26.58 -10.71 -9.23
N TRP A 52 27.14 -9.52 -9.46
CA TRP A 52 26.73 -8.28 -8.77
C TRP A 52 25.28 -7.89 -9.06
N LYS A 53 24.76 -8.16 -10.27
CA LYS A 53 23.37 -7.87 -10.67
C LYS A 53 22.36 -8.65 -9.83
N LYS A 54 22.57 -9.96 -9.68
CA LYS A 54 21.73 -10.83 -8.83
C LYS A 54 21.79 -10.39 -7.37
N SER A 55 23.00 -10.09 -6.88
CA SER A 55 23.21 -9.60 -5.52
C SER A 55 22.49 -8.28 -5.27
N LEU A 56 22.53 -7.38 -6.26
CA LEU A 56 21.83 -6.09 -6.24
C LEU A 56 20.31 -6.27 -6.24
N VAL A 57 19.75 -7.14 -7.07
CA VAL A 57 18.31 -7.44 -7.08
C VAL A 57 17.87 -8.04 -5.76
N ALA A 58 18.62 -9.03 -5.23
CA ALA A 58 18.31 -9.65 -3.95
C ALA A 58 18.34 -8.63 -2.80
N TYR A 59 19.36 -7.78 -2.76
CA TYR A 59 19.45 -6.71 -1.77
C TYR A 59 18.35 -5.67 -1.95
N GLY A 60 18.10 -5.22 -3.19
CA GLY A 60 17.05 -4.27 -3.53
C GLY A 60 15.68 -4.76 -3.10
N ASN A 61 15.33 -6.01 -3.41
CA ASN A 61 14.08 -6.65 -2.97
C ASN A 61 13.97 -6.69 -1.45
N ARG A 62 15.04 -7.03 -0.74
CA ARG A 62 15.08 -7.00 0.74
C ARG A 62 14.86 -5.59 1.29
N VAL A 63 15.44 -4.57 0.67
CA VAL A 63 15.23 -3.15 1.04
C VAL A 63 13.79 -2.73 0.77
N LEU A 64 13.22 -3.11 -0.38
CA LEU A 64 11.84 -2.79 -0.73
C LEU A 64 10.82 -3.47 0.19
N GLN A 65 11.10 -4.69 0.65
CA GLN A 65 10.28 -5.42 1.62
C GLN A 65 10.24 -4.76 3.01
N ARG A 66 11.26 -3.96 3.37
CA ARG A 66 11.29 -3.18 4.62
C ARG A 66 10.41 -1.92 4.57
N ILE A 67 9.96 -1.52 3.39
CA ILE A 67 9.06 -0.37 3.27
C ILE A 67 7.71 -0.76 3.91
N PRO A 68 7.18 0.04 4.86
CA PRO A 68 5.93 -0.29 5.52
C PRO A 68 4.78 -0.49 4.54
N TYR A 69 3.96 -1.52 4.75
CA TYR A 69 2.84 -1.86 3.87
C TYR A 69 1.83 -0.72 3.73
N GLU A 70 1.70 0.15 4.73
CA GLU A 70 0.84 1.34 4.67
C GLU A 70 1.36 2.36 3.66
N GLU A 71 2.68 2.48 3.46
CA GLU A 71 3.26 3.32 2.42
C GLU A 71 2.87 2.79 1.03
N TRP A 72 2.95 1.47 0.83
CA TRP A 72 2.53 0.83 -0.42
C TRP A 72 1.03 1.00 -0.68
N GLY A 73 0.20 0.85 0.35
CA GLY A 73 -1.23 1.10 0.28
C GLY A 73 -1.55 2.53 -0.17
N LEU A 74 -0.91 3.54 0.43
CA LEU A 74 -1.07 4.94 0.03
C LEU A 74 -0.55 5.22 -1.39
N LYS A 75 0.54 4.57 -1.82
CA LYS A 75 1.10 4.71 -3.17
C LYS A 75 0.18 4.18 -4.27
N SER A 76 -0.67 3.20 -3.95
CA SER A 76 -1.64 2.66 -4.92
C SER A 76 -2.67 3.74 -5.33
N VAL A 77 -3.07 4.61 -4.39
CA VAL A 77 -4.00 5.71 -4.60
C VAL A 77 -3.40 6.69 -5.61
N PRO A 78 -4.12 7.04 -6.70
CA PRO A 78 -3.61 7.99 -7.68
C PRO A 78 -3.35 9.36 -7.03
N PRO A 79 -2.36 10.14 -7.48
CA PRO A 79 -2.14 11.47 -6.93
C PRO A 79 -3.34 12.38 -7.28
N LEU A 80 -3.69 13.25 -6.34
CA LEU A 80 -4.63 14.34 -6.58
C LEU A 80 -3.93 15.41 -7.43
N SER A 81 -4.33 15.50 -8.70
CA SER A 81 -3.96 16.62 -9.58
C SER A 81 -5.09 17.63 -9.63
N SER A 82 -4.82 18.90 -9.94
CA SER A 82 -5.86 19.93 -10.03
C SER A 82 -6.97 19.53 -11.01
N ARG A 83 -6.61 18.94 -12.15
CA ARG A 83 -7.57 18.37 -13.12
C ARG A 83 -8.47 17.32 -12.48
N ARG A 84 -7.89 16.36 -11.74
CA ARG A 84 -8.64 15.28 -11.09
C ARG A 84 -9.54 15.83 -9.98
N GLN A 85 -9.06 16.81 -9.22
CA GLN A 85 -9.86 17.48 -8.20
C GLN A 85 -11.11 18.11 -8.81
N THR A 86 -10.97 18.86 -9.91
CA THR A 86 -12.11 19.45 -10.60
C THR A 86 -13.05 18.37 -11.17
N GLU A 87 -12.50 17.34 -11.80
CA GLU A 87 -13.27 16.24 -12.38
C GLU A 87 -14.07 15.47 -11.32
N GLU A 88 -13.48 15.16 -10.17
CA GLU A 88 -14.16 14.45 -9.07
C GLU A 88 -15.23 15.31 -8.40
N LEU A 89 -15.02 16.61 -8.26
CA LEU A 89 -16.05 17.54 -7.76
C LEU A 89 -17.20 17.74 -8.74
N GLN A 90 -16.90 17.87 -10.04
CA GLN A 90 -17.92 18.08 -11.07
C GLN A 90 -18.75 16.84 -11.33
N THR A 91 -18.10 15.68 -11.44
CA THR A 91 -18.79 14.41 -11.70
C THR A 91 -19.48 13.85 -10.46
N HIS A 92 -19.08 14.32 -9.27
CA HIS A 92 -19.51 13.79 -7.98
C HIS A 92 -19.43 12.24 -7.92
N THR A 93 -18.41 11.69 -8.59
CA THR A 93 -18.27 10.24 -8.74
C THR A 93 -17.88 9.62 -7.40
N GLN A 94 -18.81 8.89 -6.79
CA GLN A 94 -18.54 8.20 -5.53
C GLN A 94 -17.54 7.04 -5.72
N VAL A 95 -16.49 7.05 -4.91
CA VAL A 95 -15.48 6.02 -4.84
C VAL A 95 -15.95 4.94 -3.87
N SER A 96 -16.16 3.71 -4.37
CA SER A 96 -16.54 2.60 -3.53
C SER A 96 -15.37 2.15 -2.64
N LEU A 97 -15.61 2.05 -1.34
CA LEU A 97 -14.71 1.50 -0.33
C LEU A 97 -15.23 0.14 0.11
N VAL A 98 -14.59 -0.91 -0.36
CA VAL A 98 -14.97 -2.30 -0.07
C VAL A 98 -14.34 -2.76 1.24
N TYR A 99 -15.16 -3.27 2.16
CA TYR A 99 -14.71 -3.78 3.45
C TYR A 99 -15.59 -4.97 3.93
N PRO A 100 -15.08 -5.84 4.81
CA PRO A 100 -15.86 -6.90 5.44
C PRO A 100 -16.63 -6.38 6.66
N LYS A 101 -17.97 -6.33 6.60
CA LYS A 101 -18.83 -5.80 7.68
C LYS A 101 -18.81 -6.65 8.96
N ASN A 102 -18.54 -7.95 8.83
CA ASN A 102 -18.40 -8.87 9.96
C ASN A 102 -17.12 -8.64 10.78
N VAL A 103 -16.13 -7.90 10.26
CA VAL A 103 -14.87 -7.60 10.96
C VAL A 103 -14.76 -6.12 11.31
N ILE A 104 -15.13 -5.22 10.39
CA ILE A 104 -15.07 -3.78 10.63
C ILE A 104 -16.49 -3.23 10.69
N GLN A 105 -16.82 -2.57 11.80
CA GLN A 105 -18.10 -1.87 11.98
C GLN A 105 -18.20 -0.69 11.01
N GLN A 106 -19.35 -0.57 10.32
CA GLN A 106 -19.60 0.46 9.32
C GLN A 106 -19.32 1.89 9.80
N SER A 107 -19.66 2.21 11.05
CA SER A 107 -19.40 3.52 11.66
C SER A 107 -17.91 3.86 11.75
N LYS A 108 -17.06 2.87 11.99
CA LYS A 108 -15.61 3.04 12.18
C LYS A 108 -14.81 3.00 10.88
N VAL A 109 -15.43 2.59 9.76
CA VAL A 109 -14.73 2.42 8.47
C VAL A 109 -14.10 3.72 7.98
N LEU A 110 -14.86 4.82 8.04
CA LEU A 110 -14.39 6.12 7.57
C LEU A 110 -13.34 6.71 8.51
N ASP A 111 -13.50 6.54 9.82
CA ASP A 111 -12.52 6.97 10.82
C ASP A 111 -11.19 6.22 10.66
N LEU A 112 -11.26 4.90 10.47
CA LEU A 112 -10.09 4.07 10.20
C LEU A 112 -9.38 4.52 8.92
N LEU A 113 -10.13 4.77 7.85
CA LEU A 113 -9.55 5.28 6.60
C LEU A 113 -8.91 6.66 6.80
N ARG A 114 -9.54 7.56 7.57
CA ARG A 114 -8.99 8.88 7.90
C ARG A 114 -7.72 8.77 8.72
N GLN A 115 -7.69 7.90 9.71
CA GLN A 115 -6.50 7.60 10.51
C GLN A 115 -5.35 7.09 9.62
N MET A 116 -5.60 6.14 8.73
CA MET A 116 -4.60 5.63 7.79
C MET A 116 -4.07 6.73 6.85
N ALA A 117 -4.95 7.63 6.40
CA ALA A 117 -4.59 8.75 5.54
C ALA A 117 -3.76 9.82 6.27
N THR A 118 -3.97 10.05 7.57
CA THR A 118 -3.31 11.16 8.29
C THR A 118 -2.08 10.74 9.10
N ALA A 119 -2.07 9.51 9.66
CA ALA A 119 -1.10 9.08 10.67
C ALA A 119 0.38 9.24 10.26
N ARG A 120 0.70 9.10 8.97
CA ARG A 120 2.10 9.12 8.47
C ARG A 120 2.43 10.29 7.53
N GLN A 121 1.56 11.29 7.41
CA GLN A 121 1.79 12.40 6.48
C GLN A 121 3.04 13.22 6.82
N SER A 122 3.24 13.54 8.10
CA SER A 122 4.41 14.29 8.57
C SER A 122 5.71 13.53 8.31
N LEU A 123 5.71 12.21 8.58
CA LEU A 123 6.84 11.32 8.31
C LEU A 123 7.18 11.29 6.82
N HIS A 124 6.18 11.08 5.95
CA HIS A 124 6.40 11.05 4.50
C HIS A 124 6.92 12.39 3.97
N ARG A 125 6.36 13.52 4.44
CA ARG A 125 6.85 14.86 4.07
C ARG A 125 8.32 15.07 4.49
N ARG A 126 8.68 14.75 5.73
CA ARG A 126 10.05 14.92 6.24
C ARG A 126 11.03 14.02 5.49
N ARG A 127 10.71 12.73 5.34
CA ARG A 127 11.61 11.77 4.66
C ARG A 127 11.71 12.00 3.16
N MET A 128 10.67 12.51 2.51
CA MET A 128 10.71 12.94 1.11
C MET A 128 11.78 14.01 0.91
N TRP A 129 11.70 15.12 1.67
CA TRP A 129 12.68 16.21 1.56
C TRP A 129 14.08 15.77 1.95
N TRP A 130 14.21 14.98 3.01
CA TRP A 130 15.50 14.42 3.40
C TRP A 130 16.13 13.58 2.28
N SER A 131 15.34 12.75 1.58
CA SER A 131 15.85 11.95 0.45
C SER A 131 16.23 12.81 -0.75
N ILE A 132 15.45 13.86 -1.05
CA ILE A 132 15.72 14.80 -2.16
C ILE A 132 17.02 15.58 -1.91
N ILE A 133 17.26 16.00 -0.67
CA ILE A 133 18.46 16.75 -0.28
C ILE A 133 19.72 15.88 -0.33
N ILE A 134 19.61 14.60 0.05
CA ILE A 134 20.76 13.68 0.07
C ILE A 134 21.09 13.13 -1.32
N ALA A 135 20.10 12.96 -2.20
CA ALA A 135 20.33 12.49 -3.55
C ALA A 135 21.52 13.18 -4.27
N PRO A 136 21.60 14.52 -4.38
CA PRO A 136 22.73 15.19 -5.05
C PRO A 136 24.08 14.93 -4.37
N LEU A 137 24.12 14.77 -3.03
CA LEU A 137 25.35 14.45 -2.31
C LEU A 137 25.89 13.07 -2.70
N THR A 138 25.02 12.14 -3.05
CA THR A 138 25.41 10.81 -3.51
C THR A 138 25.72 10.73 -5.00
N ALA A 139 25.43 11.78 -5.79
CA ALA A 139 25.65 11.80 -7.24
C ALA A 139 27.12 11.59 -7.68
N PRO A 140 28.15 12.11 -6.98
CA PRO A 140 29.55 11.92 -7.37
C PRO A 140 30.03 10.46 -7.41
N ILE A 141 29.34 9.54 -6.73
CA ILE A 141 29.63 8.08 -6.77
C ILE A 141 29.48 7.52 -8.20
N ALA A 142 28.76 8.21 -9.09
CA ALA A 142 28.62 7.85 -10.50
C ALA A 142 29.93 7.87 -11.30
N LEU A 143 31.02 8.45 -10.76
CA LEU A 143 32.33 8.47 -11.41
C LEU A 143 33.01 7.09 -11.49
N ILE A 144 32.47 6.07 -10.80
CA ILE A 144 33.01 4.70 -10.81
C ILE A 144 32.35 3.90 -11.96
N PRO A 145 33.08 3.50 -13.01
CA PRO A 145 32.50 2.98 -14.26
C PRO A 145 31.92 1.56 -14.17
N LEU A 146 32.08 0.85 -13.05
CA LEU A 146 31.75 -0.57 -12.95
C LEU A 146 30.34 -0.87 -12.39
N ILE A 147 29.76 0.04 -11.60
CA ILE A 147 28.51 -0.19 -10.87
C ILE A 147 27.62 1.05 -11.00
N PRO A 148 26.32 0.92 -11.35
CA PRO A 148 25.41 2.07 -11.34
C PRO A 148 25.38 2.71 -9.95
N ASN A 149 25.20 4.03 -9.87
CA ASN A 149 25.18 4.75 -8.61
C ASN A 149 23.95 4.38 -7.75
N ILE A 150 24.02 3.23 -7.08
CA ILE A 150 22.93 2.65 -6.29
C ILE A 150 22.46 3.61 -5.18
N PRO A 151 23.36 4.26 -4.41
CA PRO A 151 22.94 5.23 -3.40
C PRO A 151 22.07 6.35 -4.00
N PHE A 152 22.50 6.95 -5.11
CA PHE A 152 21.74 7.99 -5.79
C PHE A 152 20.35 7.51 -6.21
N PHE A 153 20.27 6.40 -6.94
CA PHE A 153 18.98 5.87 -7.40
C PHE A 153 18.07 5.47 -6.25
N TYR A 154 18.63 4.96 -5.15
CA TYR A 154 17.88 4.67 -3.93
C TYR A 154 17.25 5.94 -3.34
N PHE A 155 18.01 7.02 -3.16
CA PHE A 155 17.47 8.26 -2.60
C PHE A 155 16.45 8.95 -3.52
N VAL A 156 16.68 8.94 -4.83
CA VAL A 156 15.69 9.40 -5.82
C VAL A 156 14.40 8.58 -5.71
N TYR A 157 14.50 7.26 -5.69
CA TYR A 157 13.35 6.38 -5.52
C TYR A 157 12.64 6.61 -4.18
N ARG A 158 13.37 6.76 -3.06
CA ARG A 158 12.78 7.02 -1.75
C ARG A 158 12.08 8.38 -1.68
N GLY A 159 12.66 9.41 -2.29
CA GLY A 159 12.02 10.72 -2.46
C GLY A 159 10.70 10.60 -3.21
N TRP A 160 10.71 9.95 -4.38
CA TRP A 160 9.50 9.68 -5.16
C TRP A 160 8.48 8.81 -4.40
N SER A 161 8.92 7.75 -3.71
CA SER A 161 8.05 6.82 -2.97
C SER A 161 7.31 7.53 -1.84
N HIS A 162 8.00 8.38 -1.09
CA HIS A 162 7.39 9.21 -0.05
C HIS A 162 6.47 10.30 -0.62
N TRP A 163 6.86 10.95 -1.73
CA TRP A 163 5.98 11.88 -2.43
C TRP A 163 4.68 11.19 -2.88
N ARG A 164 4.78 10.00 -3.50
CA ARG A 164 3.61 9.22 -3.95
C ARG A 164 2.68 8.86 -2.81
N ALA A 165 3.22 8.38 -1.69
CA ALA A 165 2.44 8.06 -0.50
C ALA A 165 1.75 9.31 0.08
N LEU A 166 2.47 10.44 0.18
CA LEU A 166 1.90 11.71 0.65
C LEU A 166 0.82 12.27 -0.29
N SER A 167 1.00 12.16 -1.61
CA SER A 167 -0.03 12.57 -2.57
C SER A 167 -1.27 11.67 -2.49
N GLY A 168 -1.08 10.35 -2.32
CA GLY A 168 -2.17 9.42 -2.13
C GLY A 168 -2.93 9.66 -0.83
N SER A 169 -2.21 9.98 0.25
CA SER A 169 -2.81 10.29 1.55
C SER A 169 -3.63 11.58 1.52
N LYS A 170 -3.11 12.64 0.87
CA LYS A 170 -3.86 13.89 0.63
C LYS A 170 -5.10 13.66 -0.21
N HIS A 171 -5.01 12.79 -1.21
CA HIS A 171 -6.15 12.42 -2.03
C HIS A 171 -7.24 11.72 -1.21
N LEU A 172 -6.88 10.77 -0.34
CA LEU A 172 -7.86 10.15 0.56
C LEU A 172 -8.53 11.17 1.49
N CYS A 173 -7.77 12.11 2.06
CA CYS A 173 -8.34 13.19 2.86
C CYS A 173 -9.34 14.02 2.04
N PHE A 174 -8.96 14.42 0.82
CA PHE A 174 -9.86 15.15 -0.08
C PHE A 174 -11.16 14.40 -0.35
N LEU A 175 -11.11 13.09 -0.63
CA LEU A 175 -12.31 12.29 -0.86
C LEU A 175 -13.19 12.19 0.39
N LEU A 176 -12.58 12.06 1.58
CA LEU A 176 -13.29 12.02 2.86
C LEU A 176 -13.94 13.36 3.17
N ASP A 177 -13.21 14.46 3.02
CA ASP A 177 -13.67 15.82 3.33
C ASP A 177 -14.83 16.26 2.42
N ASN A 178 -14.91 15.71 1.20
CA ASN A 178 -15.98 16.00 0.24
C ASN A 178 -17.07 14.92 0.19
N ASN A 179 -17.08 13.96 1.14
CA ASN A 179 -18.05 12.85 1.19
C ASN A 179 -18.14 12.03 -0.11
N LEU A 180 -17.03 11.89 -0.83
CA LEU A 180 -16.94 11.17 -2.10
C LEU A 180 -16.67 9.67 -1.90
N ILE A 181 -16.65 9.17 -0.66
CA ILE A 181 -16.42 7.75 -0.37
C ILE A 181 -17.73 7.09 0.04
N LYS A 182 -18.07 6.00 -0.64
CA LYS A 182 -19.21 5.13 -0.31
C LYS A 182 -18.71 3.81 0.27
N PRO A 183 -18.85 3.57 1.59
CA PRO A 183 -18.60 2.25 2.17
C PRO A 183 -19.57 1.22 1.59
N THR A 184 -19.03 0.14 1.04
CA THR A 184 -19.79 -0.96 0.45
C THR A 184 -19.27 -2.27 1.03
N SER A 185 -20.13 -3.05 1.67
CA SER A 185 -19.74 -4.39 2.10
C SER A 185 -19.86 -5.39 0.95
N LEU A 186 -18.98 -6.39 0.92
CA LEU A 186 -18.96 -7.42 -0.11
C LEU A 186 -19.24 -8.79 0.52
N PRO A 187 -20.38 -9.45 0.24
CA PRO A 187 -20.73 -10.73 0.86
C PRO A 187 -19.71 -11.85 0.65
N ALA A 188 -19.05 -11.89 -0.51
CA ALA A 188 -17.98 -12.85 -0.78
C ALA A 188 -16.77 -12.64 0.16
N LEU A 189 -16.44 -11.39 0.48
CA LEU A 189 -15.36 -11.05 1.41
C LEU A 189 -15.76 -11.41 2.84
N GLU A 190 -17.01 -11.16 3.24
CA GLU A 190 -17.53 -11.55 4.55
C GLU A 190 -17.51 -13.07 4.73
N THR A 191 -17.94 -13.82 3.71
CA THR A 191 -17.93 -15.29 3.70
C THR A 191 -16.50 -15.84 3.80
N PHE A 192 -15.54 -15.19 3.14
CA PHE A 192 -14.13 -15.52 3.27
C PHE A 192 -13.68 -15.36 4.73
N TYR A 193 -13.92 -14.21 5.36
CA TYR A 193 -13.54 -13.97 6.77
C TYR A 193 -14.30 -14.87 7.76
N ALA A 194 -15.56 -15.22 7.51
CA ALA A 194 -16.34 -16.11 8.38
C ALA A 194 -15.76 -17.54 8.47
N LYS A 195 -15.05 -17.99 7.43
CA LYS A 195 -14.36 -19.30 7.42
C LYS A 195 -13.10 -19.32 8.28
N HIS A 196 -12.59 -18.17 8.71
CA HIS A 196 -11.40 -18.10 9.55
C HIS A 196 -11.77 -18.18 11.05
N PRO A 197 -11.41 -19.27 11.75
CA PRO A 197 -11.89 -19.56 13.11
C PRO A 197 -11.43 -18.56 14.17
N MET A 198 -10.45 -17.71 13.86
CA MET A 198 -9.95 -16.66 14.77
C MET A 198 -10.92 -15.49 14.92
N ILE A 199 -11.85 -15.29 13.98
CA ILE A 199 -12.91 -14.26 14.07
C ILE A 199 -14.00 -14.72 15.04
N ASN A 200 -14.36 -16.01 15.01
CA ASN A 200 -15.46 -16.54 15.83
C ASN A 200 -15.13 -16.69 17.32
N LYS A 201 -13.85 -16.65 17.72
CA LYS A 201 -13.45 -16.74 19.14
C LYS A 201 -13.34 -15.39 19.85
N ASN A 202 -13.19 -14.28 19.12
CA ASN A 202 -12.76 -13.00 19.67
C ASN A 202 -13.68 -11.81 19.33
N VAL A 203 -14.91 -12.01 18.88
CA VAL A 203 -15.92 -10.93 18.96
C VAL A 203 -16.38 -10.89 20.41
N PRO A 204 -15.98 -9.90 21.24
CA PRO A 204 -16.58 -9.76 22.54
C PRO A 204 -18.01 -9.27 22.28
N ALA A 205 -18.98 -10.14 22.54
CA ALA A 205 -20.27 -9.67 23.01
C ALA A 205 -19.98 -8.73 24.19
N GLU A 206 -20.52 -7.52 24.11
CA GLU A 206 -20.50 -6.45 25.12
C GLU A 206 -19.97 -6.90 26.50
N ALA A 207 -18.73 -6.55 26.83
CA ALA A 207 -18.19 -6.75 28.16
C ALA A 207 -17.44 -5.50 28.61
N ASN A 208 -18.05 -4.82 29.57
CA ASN A 208 -17.42 -3.87 30.46
C ASN A 208 -16.21 -4.53 31.16
N SER A 209 -14.99 -4.12 30.84
CA SER A 209 -13.84 -4.29 31.75
C SER A 209 -12.70 -3.37 31.36
N LYS A 210 -12.31 -2.54 32.34
CA LYS A 210 -11.13 -1.68 32.34
C LYS A 210 -9.85 -2.51 32.15
N ASP A 211 -8.89 -1.93 31.45
CA ASP A 211 -7.46 -2.27 31.44
C ASP A 211 -7.05 -3.71 31.14
N THR A 212 -7.24 -4.14 29.88
CA THR A 212 -6.21 -4.87 29.10
C THR A 212 -6.64 -4.75 27.64
N SER A 213 -5.84 -4.08 26.79
CA SER A 213 -6.10 -4.09 25.35
C SER A 213 -6.06 -5.55 24.86
N PRO A 214 -7.09 -6.07 24.19
CA PRO A 214 -7.13 -7.46 23.78
C PRO A 214 -5.92 -7.76 22.91
N ALA A 215 -5.24 -8.88 23.19
CA ALA A 215 -4.07 -9.31 22.44
C ALA A 215 -4.40 -9.32 20.94
N GLU A 216 -3.61 -8.61 20.14
CA GLU A 216 -3.87 -8.45 18.72
C GLU A 216 -3.66 -9.79 17.99
N VAL A 217 -4.68 -10.27 17.27
CA VAL A 217 -4.68 -11.58 16.60
C VAL A 217 -4.67 -11.41 15.10
N ILE A 218 -3.86 -12.21 14.41
CA ILE A 218 -3.77 -12.24 12.94
C ILE A 218 -5.01 -12.95 12.37
N LEU A 219 -5.64 -12.34 11.37
CA LEU A 219 -6.88 -12.82 10.77
C LEU A 219 -6.67 -13.63 9.48
N LEU A 220 -5.52 -13.45 8.81
CA LEU A 220 -5.20 -14.09 7.53
C LEU A 220 -3.99 -15.02 7.62
N LYS A 221 -3.92 -15.98 6.70
CA LYS A 221 -2.77 -16.83 6.42
C LYS A 221 -2.07 -16.35 5.14
N GLU A 222 -0.83 -16.77 4.95
CA GLU A 222 -0.05 -16.43 3.73
C GLU A 222 -0.71 -16.97 2.45
N SER A 223 -1.35 -18.14 2.53
CA SER A 223 -2.09 -18.75 1.41
C SER A 223 -3.30 -17.94 0.93
N ASP A 224 -3.79 -17.03 1.75
CA ASP A 224 -5.08 -16.37 1.53
C ASP A 224 -5.00 -15.23 0.51
N GLY A 225 -3.80 -14.73 0.24
CA GLY A 225 -3.58 -13.66 -0.75
C GLY A 225 -4.16 -14.00 -2.12
N LYS A 226 -4.00 -15.25 -2.57
CA LYS A 226 -4.56 -15.73 -3.86
C LYS A 226 -6.09 -15.73 -3.87
N GLN A 227 -6.72 -16.16 -2.78
CA GLN A 227 -8.18 -16.18 -2.67
C GLN A 227 -8.75 -14.76 -2.60
N LEU A 228 -8.11 -13.86 -1.84
CA LEU A 228 -8.49 -12.44 -1.78
C LEU A 228 -8.35 -11.75 -3.14
N ALA A 229 -7.30 -12.05 -3.90
CA ALA A 229 -7.13 -11.54 -5.26
C ALA A 229 -8.21 -12.05 -6.23
N GLN A 230 -8.65 -13.31 -6.09
CA GLN A 230 -9.78 -13.85 -6.86
C GLN A 230 -11.09 -13.15 -6.52
N ILE A 231 -11.36 -12.88 -5.23
CA ILE A 231 -12.58 -12.22 -4.77
C ILE A 231 -12.61 -10.73 -5.17
N LEU A 232 -11.50 -10.02 -4.99
CA LEU A 232 -11.44 -8.57 -5.15
C LEU A 232 -11.03 -8.16 -6.57
N GLY A 233 -10.34 -9.04 -7.31
CA GLY A 233 -9.96 -8.90 -8.72
C GLY A 233 -8.47 -8.61 -9.00
N PRO A 234 -7.80 -7.66 -8.31
CA PRO A 234 -6.39 -7.35 -8.58
C PRO A 234 -5.43 -8.47 -8.20
N GLN A 235 -4.66 -8.98 -9.15
CA GLN A 235 -3.60 -9.98 -8.89
C GLN A 235 -2.41 -9.37 -8.12
N GLU A 236 -2.13 -8.08 -8.34
CA GLU A 236 -1.09 -7.34 -7.60
C GLU A 236 -1.33 -7.33 -6.09
N LEU A 237 -2.57 -7.53 -5.66
CA LEU A 237 -2.95 -7.57 -4.25
C LEU A 237 -2.26 -8.69 -3.47
N ILE A 238 -1.91 -9.80 -4.14
CA ILE A 238 -1.29 -10.97 -3.50
C ILE A 238 0.00 -10.53 -2.78
N ALA A 239 0.89 -9.85 -3.49
CA ALA A 239 2.17 -9.40 -2.94
C ALA A 239 1.99 -8.34 -1.83
N GLU A 240 0.95 -7.51 -1.91
CA GLU A 240 0.64 -6.51 -0.89
C GLU A 240 0.12 -7.15 0.41
N VAL A 241 -0.74 -8.18 0.28
CA VAL A 241 -1.26 -8.95 1.42
C VAL A 241 -0.15 -9.74 2.10
N GLU A 242 0.67 -10.47 1.33
CA GLU A 242 1.81 -11.23 1.85
C GLU A 242 2.80 -10.32 2.60
N ARG A 243 3.10 -9.15 2.04
CA ARG A 243 3.97 -8.15 2.68
C ARG A 243 3.37 -7.63 3.98
N ALA A 244 2.09 -7.25 3.96
CA ALA A 244 1.41 -6.76 5.15
C ALA A 244 1.39 -7.82 6.26
N LEU A 245 1.10 -9.08 5.90
CA LEU A 245 1.12 -10.20 6.84
C LEU A 245 2.50 -10.43 7.45
N ALA A 246 3.56 -10.48 6.63
CA ALA A 246 4.92 -10.67 7.12
C ALA A 246 5.34 -9.56 8.10
N GLN A 247 5.02 -8.30 7.78
CA GLN A 247 5.34 -7.17 8.65
C GLN A 247 4.52 -7.18 9.94
N VAL A 248 3.23 -7.48 9.89
CA VAL A 248 2.39 -7.57 11.10
C VAL A 248 2.82 -8.74 11.99
N LYS A 249 3.17 -9.91 11.42
CA LYS A 249 3.73 -11.04 12.16
C LYS A 249 4.99 -10.65 12.93
N HIS A 250 5.92 -9.99 12.25
CA HIS A 250 7.17 -9.52 12.86
C HIS A 250 6.90 -8.55 14.02
N LEU A 251 6.01 -7.56 13.81
CA LEU A 251 5.65 -6.59 14.85
C LEU A 251 4.98 -7.22 16.07
N LEU A 252 4.22 -8.31 15.89
CA LEU A 252 3.59 -9.02 16.99
C LEU A 252 4.58 -9.95 17.73
N GLN A 253 5.60 -10.46 17.04
CA GLN A 253 6.69 -11.21 17.68
C GLN A 253 7.59 -10.31 18.51
N GLU A 254 7.92 -9.11 18.02
CA GLU A 254 8.75 -8.13 18.78
C GLU A 254 8.06 -7.60 20.05
N LYS A 255 6.74 -7.72 20.16
CA LYS A 255 5.95 -7.26 21.31
C LYS A 255 5.74 -8.34 22.39
N LYS A 256 6.08 -9.59 22.10
CA LYS A 256 6.00 -10.71 23.05
C LYS A 256 7.30 -10.85 23.82
#